data_AF-A0A5D0TPI7-F1
#
_entry.id   AF-A0A5D0TPI7-F1
#
_cell.length_a   1.000
_cell.length_b   1.000
_cell.length_c   1.000
_cell.angle_alpha   90.00
_cell.angle_beta   90.00
_cell.angle_gamma   90.00
#
_symmetry.space_group_name_H-M   'P 1'
#
loop_
_entity.id
_entity.type
_entity.pdbx_description
1 polymer ?
#
loop_
_entity_poly.entity_id
_entity_poly.type
_entity_poly.pdbx_seq_one_letter_code
_entity_poly.pdbx_strand_id
1 'polypeptide(L)'
;MGDAAAEEAGPGGNGTSATRPRGAQPVRKRPAPARRRRGRALPITVAAIALLAVATGSGGVFAALTADDAEPAAAGDEPPPSAPPGDPVNVVSGGQVAPLRRVVPPDVLAVGGRSITAARIRKVAKLGKVRDVVAVDGGAVQLQGRQVNAFAVDPSSFRSWTPPGTAKRTDLWEALAADHFVVSPAAAEQLRLNRGMRYPVVGRTMPNLTMGGSGAFGLPGIDMLVSRTSGGRMGLVPNIALLVNAPGVSPAKVVQAVTKALGPGANVVNLHERRFQTPGESGRPGGYLDLYKQAARTCPGLSWTVLAAIGQVESDHGRNAGPSSAGALGPMQFMPATWRTYGVDGDHDGKADIMNPYDAVPAAAKYLCASGGGRGGQQLYRAVWQYNHADWYVQKVLNLAKAYQARFD
;
A
#
# COMPACT_ATOMS: atom_id res chain seq x y z
N MET A 1 34.66 25.36 -64.81
CA MET A 1 34.85 26.38 -63.75
C MET A 1 35.24 25.60 -62.50
N GLY A 2 36.51 25.18 -62.33
CA GLY A 2 37.70 25.99 -61.99
C GLY A 2 37.67 26.23 -60.48
N ASP A 3 38.59 25.81 -59.61
CA ASP A 3 39.93 25.19 -59.65
C ASP A 3 40.13 24.49 -58.27
N ALA A 4 40.68 23.27 -58.20
CA ALA A 4 42.06 22.90 -57.76
C ALA A 4 42.42 23.28 -56.30
N ALA A 5 43.06 22.47 -55.43
CA ALA A 5 44.01 21.35 -55.56
C ALA A 5 43.86 20.40 -54.31
N ALA A 6 44.00 19.05 -54.33
CA ALA A 6 45.15 18.16 -54.67
C ALA A 6 46.41 18.47 -53.84
N GLU A 7 47.02 17.57 -53.05
CA GLU A 7 47.86 16.39 -53.41
C GLU A 7 48.14 15.55 -52.12
N GLU A 8 47.95 14.22 -52.01
CA GLU A 8 48.79 13.05 -52.45
C GLU A 8 50.25 13.11 -51.92
N ALA A 9 50.99 12.08 -51.50
CA ALA A 9 50.84 10.65 -51.20
C ALA A 9 52.14 10.20 -50.47
N GLY A 10 52.13 9.12 -49.68
CA GLY A 10 53.01 7.97 -49.96
C GLY A 10 54.19 7.71 -49.00
N PRO A 11 54.81 6.50 -49.04
CA PRO A 11 55.08 5.70 -47.83
C PRO A 11 56.54 5.22 -47.63
N GLY A 12 56.83 4.58 -46.49
CA GLY A 12 57.82 3.48 -46.40
C GLY A 12 59.00 3.65 -45.41
N GLY A 13 59.45 2.52 -44.84
CA GLY A 13 60.87 2.30 -44.50
C GLY A 13 61.23 1.87 -43.07
N ASN A 14 61.62 0.60 -42.92
CA ASN A 14 62.22 -0.08 -41.76
C ASN A 14 63.63 0.44 -41.35
N GLY A 15 64.04 0.16 -40.09
CA GLY A 15 65.39 -0.38 -39.83
C GLY A 15 66.28 0.23 -38.72
N THR A 16 66.45 -0.54 -37.64
CA THR A 16 67.69 -0.81 -36.85
C THR A 16 68.40 0.23 -35.96
N SER A 17 68.38 -0.09 -34.66
CA SER A 17 69.42 -0.05 -33.60
C SER A 17 70.70 0.78 -33.74
N ALA A 18 70.98 1.63 -32.72
CA ALA A 18 72.25 1.64 -31.97
C ALA A 18 72.17 2.50 -30.68
N THR A 19 72.96 2.07 -29.71
CA THR A 19 72.98 2.33 -28.26
C THR A 19 73.80 3.56 -27.84
N ARG A 20 73.42 4.28 -26.76
CA ARG A 20 74.32 4.89 -25.73
C ARG A 20 73.53 5.55 -24.56
N PRO A 21 74.13 5.87 -23.38
CA PRO A 21 73.71 5.29 -22.11
C PRO A 21 73.09 6.26 -21.07
N ARG A 22 72.38 5.62 -20.13
CA ARG A 22 72.01 5.99 -18.75
C ARG A 22 72.33 7.41 -18.24
N GLY A 23 71.28 8.22 -18.12
CA GLY A 23 71.16 9.28 -17.11
C GLY A 23 70.04 8.91 -16.11
N ALA A 24 70.37 8.88 -14.83
CA ALA A 24 69.48 8.47 -13.75
C ALA A 24 68.27 9.42 -13.57
N GLN A 25 67.06 8.86 -13.42
CA GLN A 25 65.88 9.56 -12.94
C GLN A 25 65.29 8.85 -11.70
N PRO A 26 64.75 9.61 -10.72
CA PRO A 26 64.43 9.11 -9.40
C PRO A 26 63.14 8.28 -9.37
N VAL A 27 63.17 7.21 -8.58
CA VAL A 27 62.05 6.30 -8.33
C VAL A 27 60.88 7.04 -7.68
N ARG A 28 59.81 7.29 -8.42
CA ARG A 28 58.51 7.68 -7.86
C ARG A 28 57.93 6.50 -7.08
N LYS A 29 57.77 6.67 -5.75
CA LYS A 29 57.10 5.71 -4.86
C LYS A 29 55.68 5.43 -5.38
N ARG A 30 55.36 4.16 -5.60
CA ARG A 30 53.98 3.68 -5.83
C ARG A 30 53.12 4.04 -4.61
N PRO A 31 51.89 4.56 -4.79
CA PRO A 31 50.96 4.69 -3.68
C PRO A 31 50.54 3.29 -3.20
N ALA A 32 50.53 3.10 -1.88
CA ALA A 32 50.09 1.87 -1.24
C ALA A 32 48.61 1.57 -1.58
N PRO A 33 48.22 0.30 -1.70
CA PRO A 33 46.83 -0.05 -1.96
C PRO A 33 45.94 0.38 -0.79
N ALA A 34 44.88 1.14 -1.10
CA ALA A 34 43.88 1.55 -0.13
C ALA A 34 43.28 0.33 0.56
N ARG A 35 43.46 0.28 1.89
CA ARG A 35 42.90 -0.74 2.79
C ARG A 35 41.38 -0.71 2.66
N ARG A 36 40.78 -1.66 1.93
CA ARG A 36 39.33 -1.87 1.92
C ARG A 36 38.88 -2.13 3.35
N ARG A 37 38.23 -1.15 3.99
CA ARG A 37 37.44 -1.38 5.20
C ARG A 37 36.33 -2.37 4.81
N ARG A 38 36.49 -3.63 5.22
CA ARG A 38 35.36 -4.58 5.31
C ARG A 38 34.39 -4.00 6.33
N GLY A 39 33.44 -3.20 5.87
CA GLY A 39 32.25 -2.90 6.66
C GLY A 39 31.56 -4.23 6.93
N ARG A 40 31.42 -4.59 8.20
CA ARG A 40 30.52 -5.65 8.63
C ARG A 40 29.15 -5.28 8.06
N ALA A 41 28.70 -6.01 7.04
CA ALA A 41 27.29 -6.01 6.67
C ALA A 41 26.55 -6.56 7.89
N LEU A 42 25.96 -5.65 8.68
CA LEU A 42 24.89 -6.05 9.58
C LEU A 42 23.78 -6.63 8.68
N PRO A 43 23.22 -7.81 8.99
CA PRO A 43 22.03 -8.25 8.29
C PRO A 43 20.98 -7.16 8.43
N ILE A 44 20.37 -6.75 7.31
CA ILE A 44 19.21 -5.86 7.32
C ILE A 44 18.09 -6.67 7.96
N THR A 45 17.97 -6.56 9.27
CA THR A 45 16.84 -7.10 10.01
C THR A 45 15.61 -6.38 9.50
N VAL A 46 14.73 -7.10 8.81
CA VAL A 46 13.38 -6.64 8.51
C VAL A 46 12.70 -6.41 9.85
N ALA A 47 12.68 -5.17 10.33
CA ALA A 47 11.82 -4.78 11.42
C ALA A 47 10.39 -4.76 10.88
N ALA A 48 9.77 -5.94 10.82
CA ALA A 48 8.32 -6.04 10.95
C ALA A 48 7.91 -5.24 12.18
N ILE A 49 6.71 -4.68 12.22
CA ILE A 49 6.15 -4.10 13.45
C ILE A 49 5.98 -5.25 14.45
N ALA A 50 7.06 -5.62 15.14
CA ALA A 50 7.12 -6.62 16.19
C ALA A 50 6.85 -5.90 17.52
N LEU A 51 5.67 -5.32 17.65
CA LEU A 51 5.21 -4.69 18.90
C LEU A 51 3.79 -5.14 19.25
N LEU A 52 3.54 -6.43 19.04
CA LEU A 52 2.59 -7.25 19.81
C LEU A 52 3.28 -8.58 20.18
N ALA A 53 4.54 -8.49 20.59
CA ALA A 53 5.17 -9.56 21.35
C ALA A 53 4.61 -9.48 22.78
N VAL A 54 3.66 -10.35 23.10
CA VAL A 54 3.56 -10.79 24.50
C VAL A 54 4.90 -11.44 24.81
N ALA A 55 5.59 -10.91 25.80
CA ALA A 55 6.85 -11.45 26.27
C ALA A 55 6.65 -12.91 26.71
N THR A 56 6.96 -13.87 25.84
CA THR A 56 7.48 -15.16 26.27
C THR A 56 9.00 -15.05 26.30
N GLY A 57 9.48 -14.21 27.21
CA GLY A 57 10.87 -14.21 27.60
C GLY A 57 11.04 -15.24 28.71
N SER A 58 11.80 -16.28 28.43
CA SER A 58 12.46 -17.06 29.46
C SER A 58 13.26 -16.10 30.34
N GLY A 59 12.80 -15.88 31.57
CA GLY A 59 13.62 -15.42 32.69
C GLY A 59 13.67 -13.90 32.95
N GLY A 60 12.93 -13.49 33.99
CA GLY A 60 13.16 -12.28 34.79
C GLY A 60 12.69 -10.99 34.13
N VAL A 61 11.63 -10.32 34.56
CA VAL A 61 11.25 -9.91 35.92
C VAL A 61 9.71 -9.83 35.96
N PHE A 62 9.14 -9.87 37.17
CA PHE A 62 7.72 -9.83 37.55
C PHE A 62 7.14 -11.16 38.03
N ALA A 63 7.82 -11.73 39.01
CA ALA A 63 7.14 -12.13 40.24
C ALA A 63 6.69 -10.85 40.96
N ALA A 64 5.39 -10.54 40.88
CA ALA A 64 4.63 -9.80 41.89
C ALA A 64 3.15 -9.90 41.51
N LEU A 65 2.34 -10.36 42.46
CA LEU A 65 0.88 -10.56 42.42
C LEU A 65 0.43 -11.94 41.91
N THR A 66 0.96 -12.99 42.54
CA THR A 66 0.10 -14.08 43.04
C THR A 66 -0.01 -13.89 44.56
N ALA A 67 -1.19 -14.23 45.13
CA ALA A 67 -1.68 -14.02 46.50
C ALA A 67 -2.36 -12.64 46.72
N ASP A 68 -3.60 -12.50 47.19
CA ASP A 68 -4.59 -13.47 47.68
C ASP A 68 -6.01 -12.84 47.70
N ASP A 69 -7.01 -13.73 47.83
CA ASP A 69 -8.38 -13.61 48.38
C ASP A 69 -9.48 -12.77 47.68
N ALA A 70 -10.43 -13.49 47.05
CA ALA A 70 -11.87 -13.28 47.26
C ALA A 70 -12.70 -14.52 46.82
N GLU A 71 -13.53 -15.01 47.74
CA GLU A 71 -14.52 -16.10 47.66
C GLU A 71 -15.54 -16.01 46.51
N PRO A 72 -16.23 -17.14 46.18
CA PRO A 72 -17.17 -17.20 45.08
C PRO A 72 -18.53 -16.59 45.46
N ALA A 73 -18.92 -15.52 44.78
CA ALA A 73 -20.27 -14.98 44.91
C ALA A 73 -21.26 -15.77 44.02
N ALA A 74 -22.33 -16.20 44.68
CA ALA A 74 -23.40 -17.05 44.18
C ALA A 74 -24.21 -16.45 43.02
N ALA A 75 -24.82 -17.36 42.24
CA ALA A 75 -25.83 -17.07 41.25
C ALA A 75 -27.07 -16.42 41.89
N GLY A 76 -27.48 -15.28 41.34
CA GLY A 76 -28.77 -14.64 41.58
C GLY A 76 -29.37 -14.26 40.22
N ASP A 77 -30.42 -14.96 39.83
CA ASP A 77 -31.30 -14.60 38.72
C ASP A 77 -32.16 -13.40 39.10
N GLU A 78 -31.88 -12.23 38.53
CA GLU A 78 -32.89 -11.18 38.41
C GLU A 78 -32.62 -10.30 37.17
N PRO A 79 -33.56 -10.18 36.21
CA PRO A 79 -33.36 -9.36 35.03
C PRO A 79 -33.56 -7.87 35.34
N PRO A 80 -32.80 -6.95 34.70
CA PRO A 80 -32.93 -5.51 34.95
C PRO A 80 -34.25 -4.94 34.40
N PRO A 81 -34.79 -3.86 34.99
CA PRO A 81 -36.08 -3.29 34.62
C PRO A 81 -36.06 -2.62 33.24
N SER A 82 -37.09 -2.95 32.45
CA SER A 82 -37.35 -2.46 31.10
C SER A 82 -37.67 -0.96 31.06
N ALA A 83 -36.95 -0.21 30.23
CA ALA A 83 -37.29 1.17 29.86
C ALA A 83 -38.50 1.22 28.89
N PRO A 84 -39.30 2.30 28.87
CA PRO A 84 -40.50 2.41 28.04
C PRO A 84 -40.19 2.49 26.53
N PRO A 85 -41.14 2.09 25.66
CA PRO A 85 -40.90 1.90 24.24
C PRO A 85 -40.71 3.25 23.52
N GLY A 86 -39.47 3.52 23.11
CA GLY A 86 -39.20 4.45 22.01
C GLY A 86 -39.54 3.79 20.68
N ASP A 87 -39.81 4.61 19.67
CA ASP A 87 -40.19 4.18 18.31
C ASP A 87 -39.38 2.99 17.81
N PRO A 88 -39.99 2.03 17.08
CA PRO A 88 -39.33 0.83 16.63
C PRO A 88 -38.23 1.17 15.63
N VAL A 89 -37.02 1.37 16.13
CA VAL A 89 -35.81 1.12 15.34
C VAL A 89 -35.78 -0.38 15.11
N ASN A 90 -36.06 -0.80 13.88
CA ASN A 90 -35.97 -2.18 13.43
C ASN A 90 -34.65 -2.81 13.92
N VAL A 91 -34.73 -3.60 14.99
CA VAL A 91 -33.66 -4.50 15.39
C VAL A 91 -33.79 -5.71 14.47
N VAL A 92 -33.14 -5.63 13.31
CA VAL A 92 -33.04 -6.78 12.41
C VAL A 92 -32.15 -7.80 13.09
N SER A 93 -32.78 -8.85 13.60
CA SER A 93 -32.13 -10.11 13.91
C SER A 93 -31.72 -10.77 12.58
N GLY A 94 -30.45 -10.62 12.20
CA GLY A 94 -29.88 -11.21 10.98
C GLY A 94 -28.59 -10.50 10.57
N GLY A 95 -27.48 -11.23 10.51
CA GLY A 95 -26.13 -10.71 10.31
C GLY A 95 -25.85 -10.15 8.91
N GLN A 96 -26.59 -9.14 8.49
CA GLN A 96 -26.35 -8.46 7.23
C GLN A 96 -25.35 -7.31 7.43
N VAL A 97 -24.18 -7.47 6.83
CA VAL A 97 -23.11 -6.46 6.85
C VAL A 97 -23.61 -5.19 6.16
N ALA A 98 -23.36 -4.03 6.78
CA ALA A 98 -23.73 -2.75 6.19
C ALA A 98 -23.07 -2.58 4.80
N PRO A 99 -23.80 -2.02 3.81
CA PRO A 99 -23.27 -1.82 2.47
C PRO A 99 -22.07 -0.86 2.49
N LEU A 100 -21.08 -1.12 1.62
CA LEU A 100 -19.93 -0.25 1.45
C LEU A 100 -20.39 1.10 0.87
N ARG A 101 -20.29 2.16 1.67
CA ARG A 101 -20.60 3.53 1.23
C ARG A 101 -19.44 4.21 0.51
N ARG A 102 -18.23 4.08 1.07
CA ARG A 102 -16.98 4.62 0.54
C ARG A 102 -15.80 3.84 1.09
N VAL A 103 -14.66 3.93 0.40
CA VAL A 103 -13.37 3.49 0.94
C VAL A 103 -12.74 4.64 1.72
N VAL A 104 -12.13 4.32 2.86
CA VAL A 104 -11.44 5.23 3.79
C VAL A 104 -9.99 4.75 3.90
N PRO A 105 -9.07 5.26 3.04
CA PRO A 105 -7.68 4.84 3.09
C PRO A 105 -7.02 5.35 4.39
N PRO A 106 -6.42 4.50 5.22
CA PRO A 106 -5.76 4.95 6.44
C PRO A 106 -4.42 5.64 6.11
N ASP A 107 -4.16 6.77 6.76
CA ASP A 107 -2.89 7.50 6.62
C ASP A 107 -1.88 7.12 7.71
N VAL A 108 -2.40 6.81 8.90
CA VAL A 108 -1.61 6.49 10.09
C VAL A 108 -2.22 5.31 10.83
N LEU A 109 -1.35 4.41 11.30
CA LEU A 109 -1.66 3.37 12.27
C LEU A 109 -0.95 3.72 13.59
N ALA A 110 -1.71 3.92 14.65
CA ALA A 110 -1.17 4.09 15.99
C ALA A 110 -1.47 2.85 16.84
N VAL A 111 -0.44 2.30 17.47
CA VAL A 111 -0.54 1.13 18.36
C VAL A 111 -0.11 1.57 19.76
N GLY A 112 -1.00 1.45 20.74
CA GLY A 112 -0.69 1.71 22.13
C GLY A 112 0.08 0.55 22.76
N GLY A 113 0.94 0.82 23.74
CA GLY A 113 1.46 -0.22 24.64
C GLY A 113 0.39 -0.82 25.58
N ARG A 114 -0.79 -0.20 25.64
CA ARG A 114 -1.99 -0.62 26.37
C ARG A 114 -3.23 -0.09 25.66
N SER A 115 -4.41 -0.55 26.06
CA SER A 115 -5.70 -0.05 25.54
C SER A 115 -5.75 1.48 25.51
N ILE A 116 -6.07 2.02 24.34
CA ILE A 116 -6.22 3.45 24.12
C ILE A 116 -7.58 3.86 24.67
N THR A 117 -7.58 4.79 25.62
CA THR A 117 -8.83 5.21 26.28
C THR A 117 -9.74 5.98 25.32
N ALA A 118 -11.06 5.89 25.55
CA ALA A 118 -12.05 6.62 24.75
C ALA A 118 -11.79 8.14 24.72
N ALA A 119 -11.26 8.72 25.81
CA ALA A 119 -10.87 10.12 25.86
C ALA A 119 -9.73 10.45 24.87
N ARG A 120 -8.72 9.58 24.76
CA ARG A 120 -7.61 9.73 23.80
C ARG A 120 -8.08 9.53 22.36
N ILE A 121 -8.94 8.55 22.11
CA ILE A 121 -9.57 8.34 20.79
C ILE A 121 -10.35 9.59 20.36
N ARG A 122 -11.20 10.13 21.25
CA ARG A 122 -11.93 11.40 20.99
C ARG A 122 -10.99 12.57 20.74
N LYS A 123 -9.86 12.65 21.45
CA LYS A 123 -8.85 13.69 21.24
C LYS A 123 -8.24 13.59 19.84
N VAL A 124 -7.93 12.38 19.36
CA VAL A 124 -7.43 12.16 17.98
C VAL A 124 -8.50 12.51 16.95
N ALA A 125 -9.75 12.10 17.15
CA ALA A 125 -10.86 12.40 16.24
C ALA A 125 -11.17 13.91 16.12
N LYS A 126 -10.83 14.70 17.14
CA LYS A 126 -10.98 16.16 17.13
C LYS A 126 -9.78 16.92 16.55
N LEU A 127 -8.72 16.23 16.13
CA LEU A 127 -7.57 16.88 15.51
C LEU A 127 -7.98 17.49 14.16
N GLY A 128 -7.46 18.69 13.87
CA GLY A 128 -7.75 19.37 12.61
C GLY A 128 -7.39 18.50 11.40
N LYS A 129 -8.29 18.44 10.42
CA LYS A 129 -8.18 17.68 9.16
C LYS A 129 -8.21 16.14 9.30
N VAL A 130 -8.29 15.59 10.51
CA VAL A 130 -8.72 14.19 10.69
C VAL A 130 -10.19 14.11 10.31
N ARG A 131 -10.54 13.16 9.43
CA ARG A 131 -11.91 12.94 8.97
C ARG A 131 -12.54 11.72 9.60
N ASP A 132 -11.82 10.62 9.59
CA ASP A 132 -12.30 9.34 10.11
C ASP A 132 -11.25 8.73 11.04
N VAL A 133 -11.73 8.05 12.06
CA VAL A 133 -10.91 7.30 13.03
C VAL A 133 -11.64 6.00 13.35
N VAL A 134 -10.91 4.89 13.38
CA VAL A 134 -11.45 3.60 13.87
C VAL A 134 -10.48 2.97 14.86
N ALA A 135 -11.01 2.57 16.02
CA ALA A 135 -10.28 1.82 17.02
C ALA A 135 -10.53 0.33 16.82
N VAL A 136 -9.47 -0.47 16.90
CA VAL A 136 -9.52 -1.92 16.74
C VAL A 136 -8.91 -2.61 17.94
N ASP A 137 -9.39 -3.83 18.19
CA ASP A 137 -8.83 -4.71 19.19
C ASP A 137 -7.73 -5.53 18.51
N GLY A 138 -6.71 -5.95 19.26
CA GLY A 138 -5.56 -6.60 18.63
C GLY A 138 -4.70 -7.42 19.56
N GLY A 139 -3.98 -8.37 18.99
CA GLY A 139 -3.23 -9.39 19.71
C GLY A 139 -2.40 -10.22 18.75
N ALA A 140 -1.39 -10.90 19.27
CA ALA A 140 -0.81 -12.03 18.58
C ALA A 140 -1.55 -13.32 18.99
N VAL A 141 -1.82 -14.19 18.03
CA VAL A 141 -2.40 -15.52 18.23
C VAL A 141 -1.56 -16.55 17.49
N GLN A 142 -1.66 -17.83 17.81
CA GLN A 142 -1.06 -18.88 16.98
C GLN A 142 -2.11 -19.52 16.08
N LEU A 143 -1.75 -19.66 14.81
CA LEU A 143 -2.51 -20.35 13.79
C LEU A 143 -1.58 -21.34 13.10
N GLN A 144 -1.95 -22.62 13.06
CA GLN A 144 -1.08 -23.68 12.50
C GLN A 144 0.33 -23.70 13.11
N GLY A 145 0.43 -23.47 14.43
CA GLY A 145 1.70 -23.45 15.16
C GLY A 145 2.59 -22.23 14.87
N ARG A 146 2.10 -21.24 14.11
CA ARG A 146 2.83 -20.00 13.81
C ARG A 146 2.11 -18.81 14.42
N GLN A 147 2.89 -17.91 15.00
CA GLN A 147 2.38 -16.66 15.52
C GLN A 147 1.96 -15.74 14.37
N VAL A 148 0.74 -15.22 14.44
CA VAL A 148 0.16 -14.27 13.49
C VAL A 148 -0.41 -13.08 14.27
N ASN A 149 -0.36 -11.89 13.68
CA ASN A 149 -0.97 -10.71 14.28
C ASN A 149 -2.42 -10.58 13.82
N ALA A 150 -3.33 -10.47 14.78
CA ALA A 150 -4.76 -10.41 14.53
C ALA A 150 -5.36 -9.07 14.98
N PHE A 151 -6.30 -8.55 14.17
CA PHE A 151 -7.23 -7.51 14.60
C PHE A 151 -8.65 -8.05 14.74
N ALA A 152 -9.31 -7.64 15.83
CA ALA A 152 -10.74 -7.80 16.01
C ALA A 152 -11.46 -6.51 15.61
N VAL A 153 -12.42 -6.64 14.71
CA VAL A 153 -13.10 -5.51 14.08
C VAL A 153 -14.59 -5.72 14.00
N ASP A 154 -15.33 -4.63 13.85
CA ASP A 154 -16.71 -4.68 13.42
C ASP A 154 -16.76 -4.70 11.88
N PRO A 155 -17.31 -5.74 11.23
CA PRO A 155 -17.26 -5.89 9.77
C PRO A 155 -17.87 -4.70 9.02
N SER A 156 -18.98 -4.17 9.52
CA SER A 156 -19.73 -3.08 8.87
C SER A 156 -18.95 -1.77 8.83
N SER A 157 -18.31 -1.40 9.94
CA SER A 157 -17.54 -0.17 10.06
C SER A 157 -16.10 -0.29 9.56
N PHE A 158 -15.49 -1.48 9.64
CA PHE A 158 -14.09 -1.67 9.28
C PHE A 158 -13.88 -1.96 7.79
N ARG A 159 -14.88 -2.49 7.10
CA ARG A 159 -14.81 -2.82 5.66
C ARG A 159 -14.26 -1.69 4.79
N SER A 160 -14.65 -0.45 5.08
CA SER A 160 -14.20 0.74 4.36
C SER A 160 -12.70 1.03 4.50
N TRP A 161 -12.03 0.50 5.53
CA TRP A 161 -10.63 0.76 5.85
C TRP A 161 -9.64 -0.16 5.12
N THR A 162 -10.16 -1.08 4.29
CA THR A 162 -9.35 -2.01 3.49
C THR A 162 -9.22 -1.55 2.04
N PRO A 163 -8.23 -2.06 1.28
CA PRO A 163 -8.11 -1.78 -0.14
C PRO A 163 -9.40 -2.08 -0.93
N PRO A 164 -9.69 -1.35 -2.02
CA PRO A 164 -10.95 -1.49 -2.76
C PRO A 164 -11.31 -2.94 -3.17
N GLY A 165 -10.31 -3.77 -3.47
CA GLY A 165 -10.51 -5.19 -3.79
C GLY A 165 -11.17 -5.95 -2.63
N THR A 166 -10.62 -5.85 -1.43
CA THR A 166 -11.18 -6.47 -0.22
C THR A 166 -12.43 -5.75 0.25
N ALA A 167 -12.46 -4.42 0.18
CA ALA A 167 -13.61 -3.62 0.57
C ALA A 167 -14.85 -3.95 -0.28
N LYS A 168 -14.73 -4.42 -1.52
CA LYS A 168 -15.90 -4.77 -2.36
C LYS A 168 -16.39 -6.22 -2.18
N ARG A 169 -15.60 -7.09 -1.54
CA ARG A 169 -15.89 -8.51 -1.31
C ARG A 169 -16.96 -8.74 -0.23
N THR A 170 -18.24 -8.60 -0.55
CA THR A 170 -19.32 -8.78 0.44
C THR A 170 -19.27 -10.15 1.12
N ASP A 171 -18.94 -11.21 0.37
CA ASP A 171 -18.78 -12.58 0.87
C ASP A 171 -17.74 -12.70 2.01
N LEU A 172 -16.65 -11.94 1.93
CA LEU A 172 -15.58 -11.93 2.92
C LEU A 172 -16.04 -11.28 4.24
N TRP A 173 -16.79 -10.19 4.13
CA TRP A 173 -17.29 -9.46 5.31
C TRP A 173 -18.46 -10.18 5.98
N GLU A 174 -19.33 -10.82 5.20
CA GLU A 174 -20.38 -11.69 5.73
C GLU A 174 -19.79 -12.89 6.47
N ALA A 175 -18.71 -13.49 5.94
CA ALA A 175 -17.99 -14.53 6.66
C ALA A 175 -17.43 -14.01 7.99
N LEU A 176 -16.83 -12.82 8.00
CA LEU A 176 -16.34 -12.19 9.23
C LEU A 176 -17.46 -11.90 10.25
N ALA A 177 -18.64 -11.49 9.77
CA ALA A 177 -19.82 -11.29 10.60
C ALA A 177 -20.40 -12.60 11.16
N ALA A 178 -20.19 -13.71 10.48
CA ALA A 178 -20.52 -15.06 10.91
C ALA A 178 -19.44 -15.72 11.80
N ASP A 179 -18.57 -14.91 12.44
CA ASP A 179 -17.45 -15.37 13.28
C ASP A 179 -16.42 -16.26 12.54
N HIS A 180 -16.39 -16.24 11.21
CA HIS A 180 -15.28 -16.82 10.45
C HIS A 180 -14.10 -15.85 10.45
N PHE A 181 -12.87 -16.36 10.44
CA PHE A 181 -11.71 -15.49 10.32
C PHE A 181 -11.33 -15.27 8.85
N VAL A 182 -10.74 -14.11 8.57
CA VAL A 182 -10.18 -13.77 7.26
C VAL A 182 -8.69 -13.56 7.42
N VAL A 183 -7.87 -13.96 6.45
CA VAL A 183 -6.41 -13.77 6.50
C VAL A 183 -5.89 -12.96 5.32
N SER A 184 -4.69 -12.39 5.48
CA SER A 184 -3.94 -11.84 4.36
C SER A 184 -3.59 -12.96 3.37
N PRO A 185 -3.44 -12.67 2.06
CA PRO A 185 -3.03 -13.68 1.09
C PRO A 185 -1.67 -14.31 1.41
N ALA A 186 -0.73 -13.52 1.91
CA ALA A 186 0.57 -14.02 2.36
C ALA A 186 0.44 -15.03 3.49
N ALA A 187 -0.41 -14.77 4.49
CA ALA A 187 -0.66 -15.71 5.57
C ALA A 187 -1.41 -16.97 5.07
N ALA A 188 -2.39 -16.81 4.18
CA ALA A 188 -3.10 -17.94 3.57
C ALA A 188 -2.15 -18.90 2.84
N GLU A 189 -1.25 -18.36 2.03
CA GLU A 189 -0.26 -19.14 1.28
C GLU A 189 0.77 -19.80 2.20
N GLN A 190 1.38 -19.01 3.10
CA GLN A 190 2.44 -19.51 3.99
C GLN A 190 1.96 -20.57 4.97
N LEU A 191 0.71 -20.46 5.42
CA LEU A 191 0.08 -21.38 6.38
C LEU A 191 -0.77 -22.44 5.68
N ARG A 192 -0.83 -22.44 4.34
CA ARG A 192 -1.60 -23.37 3.51
C ARG A 192 -3.07 -23.50 3.96
N LEU A 193 -3.69 -22.36 4.20
CA LEU A 193 -5.06 -22.27 4.70
C LEU A 193 -6.06 -22.37 3.54
N ASN A 194 -7.14 -23.11 3.76
CA ASN A 194 -8.19 -23.36 2.79
C ASN A 194 -9.51 -22.80 3.28
N ARG A 195 -10.21 -22.06 2.41
CA ARG A 195 -11.53 -21.49 2.69
C ARG A 195 -12.51 -22.61 3.09
N GLY A 196 -13.31 -22.36 4.12
CA GLY A 196 -14.31 -23.30 4.64
C GLY A 196 -13.75 -24.34 5.62
N MET A 197 -12.43 -24.49 5.72
CA MET A 197 -11.82 -25.38 6.70
C MET A 197 -11.77 -24.73 8.08
N ARG A 198 -11.83 -25.58 9.12
CA ARG A 198 -11.73 -25.16 10.52
C ARG A 198 -10.31 -25.31 11.04
N TYR A 199 -9.86 -24.31 11.78
CA TYR A 199 -8.52 -24.24 12.33
C TYR A 199 -8.56 -23.87 13.81
N PRO A 200 -7.80 -24.57 14.67
CA PRO A 200 -7.60 -24.12 16.03
C PRO A 200 -6.77 -22.84 16.03
N VAL A 201 -7.28 -21.81 16.70
CA VAL A 201 -6.58 -20.53 16.89
C VAL A 201 -6.23 -20.40 18.35
N VAL A 202 -4.94 -20.41 18.68
CA VAL A 202 -4.47 -20.36 20.08
C VAL A 202 -4.26 -18.91 20.49
N GLY A 203 -5.13 -18.39 21.34
CA GLY A 203 -4.96 -17.13 22.06
C GLY A 203 -5.03 -17.38 23.57
N ARG A 204 -5.81 -16.58 24.30
CA ARG A 204 -6.21 -16.89 25.68
C ARG A 204 -7.05 -18.16 25.76
N THR A 205 -7.88 -18.38 24.74
CA THR A 205 -8.65 -19.62 24.54
C THR A 205 -8.22 -20.24 23.21
N MET A 206 -8.69 -21.46 22.93
CA MET A 206 -8.38 -22.19 21.69
C MET A 206 -9.65 -22.49 20.87
N PRO A 207 -10.37 -21.46 20.37
CA PRO A 207 -11.52 -21.71 19.53
C PRO A 207 -11.12 -22.37 18.22
N ASN A 208 -12.02 -23.21 17.69
CA ASN A 208 -11.88 -23.77 16.36
C ASN A 208 -12.70 -22.91 15.39
N LEU A 209 -12.02 -22.08 14.60
CA LEU A 209 -12.66 -21.08 13.74
C LEU A 209 -12.60 -21.51 12.28
N THR A 210 -13.65 -21.23 11.52
CA THR A 210 -13.69 -21.46 10.07
C THR A 210 -12.95 -20.34 9.34
N MET A 211 -12.13 -20.67 8.34
CA MET A 211 -11.54 -19.67 7.44
C MET A 211 -12.59 -19.18 6.43
N GLY A 212 -12.98 -17.92 6.52
CA GLY A 212 -13.96 -17.28 5.64
C GLY A 212 -13.42 -16.94 4.25
N GLY A 213 -12.11 -16.68 4.16
CA GLY A 213 -11.41 -16.40 2.91
C GLY A 213 -10.13 -15.59 3.14
N SER A 214 -9.54 -15.10 2.05
CA SER A 214 -8.35 -14.24 2.06
C SER A 214 -8.57 -12.94 1.29
N GLY A 215 -7.85 -11.89 1.68
CA GLY A 215 -7.79 -10.61 0.95
C GLY A 215 -6.90 -9.58 1.62
N ALA A 216 -6.41 -8.60 0.85
CA ALA A 216 -5.61 -7.49 1.35
C ALA A 216 -6.26 -6.74 2.50
N PHE A 217 -5.52 -6.51 3.58
CA PHE A 217 -5.96 -5.58 4.62
C PHE A 217 -5.42 -4.17 4.39
N GLY A 218 -4.35 -4.00 3.61
CA GLY A 218 -3.68 -2.71 3.44
C GLY A 218 -3.04 -2.21 4.75
N LEU A 219 -2.75 -3.12 5.68
CA LEU A 219 -2.19 -2.84 6.99
C LEU A 219 -0.90 -3.62 7.19
N PRO A 220 0.21 -2.94 7.54
CA PRO A 220 1.50 -3.60 7.67
C PRO A 220 1.51 -4.54 8.87
N GLY A 221 1.93 -5.78 8.63
CA GLY A 221 2.15 -6.78 9.67
C GLY A 221 0.88 -7.34 10.29
N ILE A 222 -0.30 -7.14 9.68
CA ILE A 222 -1.56 -7.76 10.12
C ILE A 222 -1.88 -8.93 9.20
N ASP A 223 -2.05 -10.11 9.80
CA ASP A 223 -2.19 -11.38 9.09
C ASP A 223 -3.62 -11.92 9.14
N MET A 224 -4.39 -11.53 10.16
CA MET A 224 -5.71 -12.08 10.44
C MET A 224 -6.70 -10.99 10.88
N LEU A 225 -7.93 -11.06 10.36
CA LEU A 225 -9.09 -10.34 10.87
C LEU A 225 -10.08 -11.33 11.48
N VAL A 226 -10.65 -10.95 12.61
CA VAL A 226 -11.76 -11.64 13.27
C VAL A 226 -12.85 -10.63 13.66
N SER A 227 -14.04 -11.13 13.97
CA SER A 227 -15.07 -10.31 14.62
C SER A 227 -14.61 -9.88 16.02
N ARG A 228 -15.18 -8.78 16.55
CA ARG A 228 -14.96 -8.40 17.95
C ARG A 228 -15.34 -9.50 18.94
N THR A 229 -16.41 -10.25 18.65
CA THR A 229 -16.86 -11.39 19.46
C THR A 229 -15.78 -12.45 19.56
N SER A 230 -15.24 -12.89 18.42
CA SER A 230 -14.16 -13.88 18.37
C SER A 230 -12.87 -13.35 19.00
N GLY A 231 -12.54 -12.08 18.76
CA GLY A 231 -11.39 -11.43 19.38
C GLY A 231 -11.45 -11.39 20.90
N GLY A 232 -12.61 -11.08 21.48
CA GLY A 232 -12.83 -11.09 22.92
C GLY A 232 -12.60 -12.47 23.53
N ARG A 233 -13.11 -13.53 22.89
CA ARG A 233 -12.88 -14.93 23.32
C ARG A 233 -11.40 -15.31 23.26
N MET A 234 -10.69 -14.89 22.22
CA MET A 234 -9.25 -15.12 22.07
C MET A 234 -8.39 -14.23 22.99
N GLY A 235 -8.99 -13.28 23.71
CA GLY A 235 -8.28 -12.38 24.61
C GLY A 235 -7.50 -11.27 23.91
N LEU A 236 -7.91 -10.88 22.69
CA LEU A 236 -7.34 -9.71 22.02
C LEU A 236 -7.58 -8.45 22.87
N VAL A 237 -6.59 -7.56 22.93
CA VAL A 237 -6.62 -6.39 23.79
C VAL A 237 -7.54 -5.32 23.18
N PRO A 238 -8.57 -4.86 23.92
CA PRO A 238 -9.50 -3.87 23.38
C PRO A 238 -8.83 -2.54 23.06
N ASN A 239 -9.21 -1.91 21.94
CA ASN A 239 -8.75 -0.58 21.52
C ASN A 239 -7.22 -0.41 21.56
N ILE A 240 -6.46 -1.46 21.23
CA ILE A 240 -4.99 -1.41 21.27
C ILE A 240 -4.42 -0.60 20.10
N ALA A 241 -5.14 -0.53 18.99
CA ALA A 241 -4.72 0.20 17.81
C ALA A 241 -5.81 1.14 17.27
N LEU A 242 -5.35 2.17 16.57
CA LEU A 242 -6.16 3.25 16.01
C LEU A 242 -5.70 3.52 14.58
N LEU A 243 -6.62 3.41 13.63
CA LEU A 243 -6.39 3.87 12.26
C LEU A 243 -6.97 5.28 12.12
N VAL A 244 -6.24 6.14 11.41
CA VAL A 244 -6.57 7.55 11.25
C VAL A 244 -6.53 7.90 9.77
N ASN A 245 -7.62 8.51 9.28
CA ASN A 245 -7.70 9.11 7.95
C ASN A 245 -7.75 10.65 8.09
N ALA A 246 -6.81 11.32 7.45
CA ALA A 246 -6.61 12.76 7.46
C ALA A 246 -6.19 13.27 6.05
N PRO A 247 -7.08 13.18 5.06
CA PRO A 247 -6.74 13.46 3.67
C PRO A 247 -6.39 14.93 3.46
N GLY A 248 -5.36 15.15 2.65
CA GLY A 248 -4.85 16.49 2.34
C GLY A 248 -3.89 17.04 3.40
N VAL A 249 -3.50 16.24 4.39
CA VAL A 249 -2.39 16.55 5.31
C VAL A 249 -1.23 15.61 5.04
N SER A 250 0.00 16.12 5.07
CA SER A 250 1.19 15.28 4.96
C SER A 250 1.19 14.24 6.09
N PRO A 251 1.36 12.93 5.81
CA PRO A 251 1.29 11.89 6.83
C PRO A 251 2.24 12.11 8.02
N ALA A 252 3.42 12.70 7.80
CA ALA A 252 4.35 13.05 8.87
C ALA A 252 3.76 14.02 9.91
N LYS A 253 2.96 15.01 9.48
CA LYS A 253 2.27 15.94 10.40
C LYS A 253 1.15 15.21 11.17
N VAL A 254 0.47 14.28 10.53
CA VAL A 254 -0.55 13.44 11.18
C VAL A 254 0.11 12.58 12.25
N VAL A 255 1.24 11.93 11.96
CA VAL A 255 2.02 11.16 12.94
C VAL A 255 2.37 12.01 14.15
N GLN A 256 2.91 13.22 13.96
CA GLN A 256 3.24 14.12 15.08
C GLN A 256 2.01 14.48 15.93
N ALA A 257 0.91 14.85 15.28
CA ALA A 257 -0.32 15.25 15.98
C ALA A 257 -0.94 14.08 16.76
N VAL A 258 -1.01 12.90 16.15
CA VAL A 258 -1.53 11.67 16.78
C VAL A 258 -0.63 11.25 17.94
N THR A 259 0.69 11.29 17.78
CA THR A 259 1.65 11.00 18.86
C THR A 259 1.43 11.92 20.06
N LYS A 260 1.29 13.23 19.83
CA LYS A 260 0.99 14.21 20.88
C LYS A 260 -0.37 13.98 21.54
N ALA A 261 -1.36 13.53 20.78
CA ALA A 261 -2.70 13.26 21.30
C ALA A 261 -2.74 12.01 22.18
N LEU A 262 -2.08 10.93 21.76
CA LEU A 262 -2.04 9.65 22.48
C LEU A 262 -1.08 9.64 23.67
N GLY A 263 -0.02 10.45 23.63
CA GLY A 263 0.98 10.54 24.67
C GLY A 263 2.06 9.45 24.58
N PRO A 264 2.97 9.39 25.57
CA PRO A 264 4.09 8.44 25.57
C PRO A 264 3.59 6.98 25.61
N GLY A 265 4.31 6.10 24.91
CA GLY A 265 4.00 4.66 24.82
C GLY A 265 3.08 4.26 23.66
N ALA A 266 2.66 5.21 22.81
CA ALA A 266 2.04 4.89 21.52
C ALA A 266 3.11 4.88 20.42
N ASN A 267 3.17 3.81 19.65
CA ASN A 267 3.95 3.74 18.41
C ASN A 267 3.04 4.18 17.26
N VAL A 268 3.46 5.22 16.52
CA VAL A 268 2.64 5.83 15.47
C VAL A 268 3.38 5.72 14.15
N VAL A 269 2.78 4.98 13.22
CA VAL A 269 3.38 4.61 11.94
C VAL A 269 2.69 5.36 10.80
N ASN A 270 3.51 5.91 9.90
CA ASN A 270 3.06 6.48 8.65
C ASN A 270 2.84 5.37 7.61
N LEU A 271 1.59 5.15 7.19
CA LEU A 271 1.24 4.07 6.26
C LEU A 271 1.60 4.37 4.81
N HIS A 272 2.02 5.60 4.51
CA HIS A 272 2.48 6.02 3.18
C HIS A 272 3.97 5.82 2.96
N GLU A 273 4.71 5.32 3.96
CA GLU A 273 6.12 4.96 3.74
C GLU A 273 6.22 3.76 2.80
N ARG A 274 7.17 3.83 1.85
CA ARG A 274 7.38 2.80 0.83
C ARG A 274 7.49 1.36 1.36
N ARG A 275 7.97 1.19 2.59
CA ARG A 275 8.11 -0.14 3.24
C ARG A 275 6.77 -0.75 3.68
N PHE A 276 5.72 0.06 3.84
CA PHE A 276 4.38 -0.37 4.25
C PHE A 276 3.38 -0.32 3.12
N GLN A 277 3.75 0.34 2.01
CA GLN A 277 3.07 0.17 0.74
C GLN A 277 3.36 -1.26 0.25
N THR A 278 2.44 -2.17 0.50
CA THR A 278 2.43 -3.47 -0.17
C THR A 278 2.45 -3.17 -1.68
N PRO A 279 3.42 -3.69 -2.45
CA PRO A 279 3.22 -3.80 -3.90
C PRO A 279 1.89 -4.52 -4.03
N GLY A 280 0.84 -3.86 -4.55
CA GLY A 280 -0.51 -4.41 -4.43
C GLY A 280 -0.52 -5.83 -4.98
N GLU A 281 -1.34 -6.69 -4.37
CA GLU A 281 -1.16 -8.14 -4.14
C GLU A 281 -0.95 -9.08 -5.36
N SER A 282 -0.54 -8.54 -6.49
CA SER A 282 -0.18 -9.21 -7.75
C SER A 282 0.91 -8.46 -8.52
N GLY A 283 1.59 -7.48 -7.91
CA GLY A 283 2.31 -6.43 -8.64
C GLY A 283 1.37 -5.37 -9.24
N ARG A 284 0.08 -5.39 -8.85
CA ARG A 284 -0.95 -4.44 -9.30
C ARG A 284 -1.03 -3.24 -8.34
N PRO A 285 -0.90 -2.02 -8.83
CA PRO A 285 -0.89 -0.83 -7.97
C PRO A 285 -2.25 -0.55 -7.30
N GLY A 286 -2.24 -0.18 -6.01
CA GLY A 286 -3.46 -0.08 -5.18
C GLY A 286 -4.40 1.09 -5.53
N GLY A 287 -3.98 1.99 -6.42
CA GLY A 287 -4.78 3.10 -6.94
C GLY A 287 -4.13 3.75 -8.16
N TYR A 288 -4.87 4.63 -8.83
CA TYR A 288 -4.42 5.28 -10.08
C TYR A 288 -3.07 5.97 -9.96
N LEU A 289 -2.77 6.61 -8.83
CA LEU A 289 -1.47 7.26 -8.61
C LEU A 289 -0.31 6.27 -8.72
N ASP A 290 -0.41 5.13 -8.05
CA ASP A 290 0.62 4.10 -8.09
C ASP A 290 0.66 3.44 -9.48
N LEU A 291 -0.50 3.34 -10.14
CA LEU A 291 -0.62 2.82 -11.49
C LEU A 291 0.06 3.70 -12.53
N TYR A 292 -0.13 5.03 -12.46
CA TYR A 292 0.60 5.97 -13.31
C TYR A 292 2.11 5.90 -13.05
N LYS A 293 2.53 5.82 -11.78
CA LYS A 293 3.95 5.71 -11.40
C LYS A 293 4.58 4.43 -11.91
N GLN A 294 3.88 3.32 -11.86
CA GLN A 294 4.35 2.03 -12.36
C GLN A 294 4.38 2.01 -13.89
N ALA A 295 3.29 2.41 -14.54
CA ALA A 295 3.19 2.43 -15.99
C ALA A 295 4.25 3.34 -16.64
N ALA A 296 4.56 4.50 -16.04
CA ALA A 296 5.61 5.38 -16.54
C ALA A 296 6.99 4.72 -16.63
N ARG A 297 7.28 3.70 -15.79
CA ARG A 297 8.57 2.99 -15.81
C ARG A 297 8.79 2.19 -17.09
N THR A 298 7.74 1.87 -17.84
CA THR A 298 7.86 1.18 -19.14
C THR A 298 8.37 2.11 -20.25
N CYS A 299 8.38 3.43 -20.02
CA CYS A 299 8.92 4.43 -20.93
C CYS A 299 9.95 5.32 -20.24
N PRO A 300 11.26 5.02 -20.37
CA PRO A 300 12.31 5.84 -19.79
C PRO A 300 12.17 7.32 -20.17
N GLY A 301 12.15 8.19 -19.15
CA GLY A 301 12.03 9.65 -19.29
C GLY A 301 10.60 10.19 -19.38
N LEU A 302 9.57 9.34 -19.47
CA LEU A 302 8.18 9.77 -19.36
C LEU A 302 7.81 9.98 -17.88
N SER A 303 7.34 11.17 -17.52
CA SER A 303 6.86 11.41 -16.15
C SER A 303 5.49 10.78 -15.92
N TRP A 304 5.31 10.16 -14.75
CA TRP A 304 4.01 9.65 -14.30
C TRP A 304 2.94 10.75 -14.21
N THR A 305 3.35 12.01 -14.00
CA THR A 305 2.44 13.14 -13.92
C THR A 305 1.76 13.45 -15.25
N VAL A 306 2.39 13.08 -16.38
CA VAL A 306 1.78 13.19 -17.71
C VAL A 306 0.65 12.17 -17.86
N LEU A 307 0.87 10.92 -17.45
CA LEU A 307 -0.16 9.88 -17.45
C LEU A 307 -1.33 10.24 -16.52
N ALA A 308 -1.02 10.76 -15.33
CA ALA A 308 -2.04 11.24 -14.40
C ALA A 308 -2.85 12.40 -14.98
N ALA A 309 -2.20 13.36 -15.62
CA ALA A 309 -2.88 14.48 -16.26
C ALA A 309 -3.81 14.03 -17.40
N ILE A 310 -3.35 13.12 -18.27
CA ILE A 310 -4.21 12.54 -19.32
C ILE A 310 -5.39 11.81 -18.68
N GLY A 311 -5.15 10.88 -17.75
CA GLY A 311 -6.24 10.14 -17.10
C GLY A 311 -7.25 11.03 -16.36
N GLN A 312 -6.82 12.18 -15.83
CA GLN A 312 -7.75 13.17 -15.28
C GLN A 312 -8.57 13.88 -16.37
N VAL A 313 -7.92 14.34 -17.44
CA VAL A 313 -8.59 15.08 -18.53
C VAL A 313 -9.58 14.19 -19.27
N GLU A 314 -9.21 12.92 -19.49
CA GLU A 314 -10.01 11.97 -20.25
C GLU A 314 -11.25 11.49 -19.49
N SER A 315 -11.09 11.12 -18.20
CA SER A 315 -12.14 10.37 -17.50
C SER A 315 -12.23 10.68 -16.00
N ASP A 316 -11.50 11.70 -15.53
CA ASP A 316 -11.37 12.01 -14.10
C ASP A 316 -10.86 10.79 -13.28
N HIS A 317 -9.86 10.10 -13.85
CA HIS A 317 -9.29 8.84 -13.38
C HIS A 317 -10.30 7.70 -13.31
N GLY A 318 -11.03 7.49 -14.42
CA GLY A 318 -12.00 6.42 -14.59
C GLY A 318 -13.34 6.65 -13.88
N ARG A 319 -13.61 7.85 -13.36
CA ARG A 319 -14.93 8.22 -12.83
C ARG A 319 -15.97 8.35 -13.94
N ASN A 320 -15.55 8.70 -15.14
CA ASN A 320 -16.37 8.67 -16.35
C ASN A 320 -15.58 8.01 -17.50
N ALA A 321 -15.64 6.69 -17.58
CA ALA A 321 -14.87 5.87 -18.54
C ALA A 321 -15.60 5.66 -19.90
N GLY A 322 -16.57 6.51 -20.21
CA GLY A 322 -17.30 6.47 -21.46
C GLY A 322 -18.30 5.32 -21.60
N PRO A 323 -18.72 5.02 -22.85
CA PRO A 323 -18.21 5.62 -24.09
C PRO A 323 -18.45 7.12 -24.20
N SER A 324 -17.51 7.84 -24.82
CA SER A 324 -17.74 9.23 -25.24
C SER A 324 -18.64 9.28 -26.49
N SER A 325 -19.11 10.48 -26.85
CA SER A 325 -19.86 10.69 -28.10
C SER A 325 -19.07 10.30 -29.37
N ALA A 326 -17.74 10.31 -29.30
CA ALA A 326 -16.86 9.87 -30.37
C ALA A 326 -16.54 8.36 -30.32
N GLY A 327 -17.05 7.63 -29.32
CA GLY A 327 -16.82 6.19 -29.17
C GLY A 327 -15.51 5.82 -28.47
N ALA A 328 -14.86 6.76 -27.78
CA ALA A 328 -13.68 6.47 -26.97
C ALA A 328 -14.09 5.81 -25.64
N LEU A 329 -13.30 4.83 -25.20
CA LEU A 329 -13.62 3.92 -24.11
C LEU A 329 -12.54 3.88 -23.03
N GLY A 330 -12.97 3.59 -21.81
CA GLY A 330 -12.10 3.26 -20.71
C GLY A 330 -11.48 4.48 -20.03
N PRO A 331 -10.68 4.26 -18.97
CA PRO A 331 -10.16 5.32 -18.13
C PRO A 331 -9.11 6.20 -18.81
N MET A 332 -8.58 5.76 -19.95
CA MET A 332 -7.66 6.54 -20.78
C MET A 332 -8.29 6.95 -22.12
N GLN A 333 -9.62 6.78 -22.26
CA GLN A 333 -10.43 7.16 -23.42
C GLN A 333 -9.79 6.76 -24.76
N PHE A 334 -9.44 5.49 -24.90
CA PHE A 334 -8.90 4.97 -26.15
C PHE A 334 -9.99 4.83 -27.21
N MET A 335 -9.67 5.21 -28.44
CA MET A 335 -10.45 4.77 -29.59
C MET A 335 -10.20 3.27 -29.83
N PRO A 336 -11.22 2.47 -30.21
CA PRO A 336 -11.04 1.03 -30.48
C PRO A 336 -9.95 0.73 -31.51
N ALA A 337 -9.75 1.61 -32.50
CA ALA A 337 -8.68 1.46 -33.48
C ALA A 337 -7.28 1.62 -32.87
N THR A 338 -7.09 2.62 -32.01
CA THR A 338 -5.83 2.82 -31.28
C THR A 338 -5.57 1.67 -30.32
N TRP A 339 -6.61 1.16 -29.66
CA TRP A 339 -6.50 0.01 -28.76
C TRP A 339 -5.97 -1.25 -29.45
N ARG A 340 -6.37 -1.52 -30.70
CA ARG A 340 -5.85 -2.67 -31.47
C ARG A 340 -4.33 -2.65 -31.64
N THR A 341 -3.71 -1.47 -31.65
CA THR A 341 -2.25 -1.32 -31.82
C THR A 341 -1.51 -1.23 -30.49
N TYR A 342 -2.08 -0.50 -29.53
CA TYR A 342 -1.37 -0.11 -28.30
C TYR A 342 -1.89 -0.77 -27.03
N GLY A 343 -3.05 -1.44 -27.09
CA GLY A 343 -3.56 -2.25 -25.99
C GLY A 343 -2.52 -3.24 -25.50
N VAL A 344 -2.49 -3.41 -24.18
CA VAL A 344 -1.62 -4.38 -23.50
C VAL A 344 -2.43 -5.04 -22.40
N ASP A 345 -2.18 -6.32 -22.18
CA ASP A 345 -2.56 -7.01 -20.95
C ASP A 345 -1.52 -6.62 -19.89
N GLY A 346 -1.81 -5.54 -19.16
CA GLY A 346 -0.89 -4.86 -18.26
C GLY A 346 -0.87 -5.45 -16.85
N ASP A 347 -1.87 -6.26 -16.51
CA ASP A 347 -1.92 -7.04 -15.28
C ASP A 347 -1.71 -8.54 -15.45
N HIS A 348 -1.53 -9.00 -16.69
CA HIS A 348 -1.24 -10.38 -17.07
C HIS A 348 -2.36 -11.36 -16.70
N ASP A 349 -3.62 -10.93 -16.79
CA ASP A 349 -4.80 -11.79 -16.59
C ASP A 349 -5.20 -12.61 -17.84
N GLY A 350 -4.48 -12.43 -18.95
CA GLY A 350 -4.68 -13.11 -20.22
C GLY A 350 -5.56 -12.34 -21.21
N LYS A 351 -6.03 -11.14 -20.86
CA LYS A 351 -6.90 -10.34 -21.71
C LYS A 351 -6.54 -8.85 -21.67
N ALA A 352 -6.24 -8.26 -22.82
CA ALA A 352 -6.14 -6.80 -22.94
C ALA A 352 -7.54 -6.15 -22.98
N ASP A 353 -8.01 -5.61 -21.85
CA ASP A 353 -9.33 -4.99 -21.71
C ASP A 353 -9.26 -3.45 -21.66
N ILE A 354 -9.86 -2.78 -22.64
CA ILE A 354 -9.88 -1.31 -22.74
C ILE A 354 -10.52 -0.62 -21.53
N MET A 355 -11.44 -1.30 -20.84
CA MET A 355 -12.15 -0.78 -19.67
C MET A 355 -11.36 -1.01 -18.38
N ASN A 356 -10.37 -1.90 -18.40
CA ASN A 356 -9.55 -2.22 -17.25
C ASN A 356 -8.44 -1.17 -17.07
N PRO A 357 -8.39 -0.43 -15.96
CA PRO A 357 -7.33 0.55 -15.74
C PRO A 357 -5.93 -0.05 -15.76
N TYR A 358 -5.77 -1.27 -15.28
CA TYR A 358 -4.49 -1.96 -15.24
C TYR A 358 -3.93 -2.29 -16.63
N ASP A 359 -4.77 -2.26 -17.66
CA ASP A 359 -4.39 -2.42 -19.07
C ASP A 359 -4.31 -1.06 -19.76
N ALA A 360 -5.32 -0.22 -19.54
CA ALA A 360 -5.45 1.07 -20.20
C ALA A 360 -4.34 2.05 -19.85
N VAL A 361 -3.91 2.10 -18.59
CA VAL A 361 -2.83 3.01 -18.16
C VAL A 361 -1.47 2.59 -18.72
N PRO A 362 -1.05 1.30 -18.66
CA PRO A 362 0.13 0.83 -19.37
C PRO A 362 0.04 0.99 -20.90
N ALA A 363 -1.13 0.81 -21.50
CA ALA A 363 -1.34 1.05 -22.94
C ALA A 363 -1.10 2.53 -23.30
N ALA A 364 -1.55 3.47 -22.46
CA ALA A 364 -1.27 4.90 -22.64
C ALA A 364 0.21 5.23 -22.52
N ALA A 365 0.92 4.60 -21.58
CA ALA A 365 2.38 4.74 -21.47
C ALA A 365 3.09 4.21 -22.73
N LYS A 366 2.69 3.03 -23.24
CA LYS A 366 3.21 2.46 -24.50
C LYS A 366 2.95 3.38 -25.70
N TYR A 367 1.73 3.92 -25.81
CA TYR A 367 1.34 4.85 -26.87
C TYR A 367 2.20 6.12 -26.89
N LEU A 368 2.34 6.77 -25.73
CA LEU A 368 3.16 7.97 -25.60
C LEU A 368 4.64 7.66 -25.86
N CYS A 369 5.12 6.50 -25.43
CA CYS A 369 6.51 6.09 -25.66
C CYS A 369 6.82 5.90 -27.15
N ALA A 370 5.93 5.20 -27.87
CA ALA A 370 6.05 5.02 -29.31
C ALA A 370 6.05 6.37 -30.07
N SER A 371 5.34 7.37 -29.53
CA SER A 371 5.31 8.73 -30.06
C SER A 371 6.49 9.60 -29.61
N GLY A 372 7.41 9.06 -28.81
CA GLY A 372 8.63 9.75 -28.35
C GLY A 372 8.50 10.52 -27.05
N GLY A 373 7.43 10.31 -26.27
CA GLY A 373 7.13 11.07 -25.04
C GLY A 373 8.23 11.00 -23.98
N GLY A 374 8.98 9.89 -23.92
CA GLY A 374 10.11 9.72 -23.00
C GLY A 374 11.29 10.67 -23.26
N ARG A 375 11.39 11.28 -24.44
CA ARG A 375 12.47 12.23 -24.77
C ARG A 375 12.27 13.63 -24.18
N GLY A 376 11.11 13.91 -23.59
CA GLY A 376 10.80 15.22 -23.02
C GLY A 376 10.69 16.33 -24.09
N GLY A 377 10.73 17.59 -23.65
CA GLY A 377 10.77 18.77 -24.53
C GLY A 377 9.69 18.79 -25.61
N GLN A 378 10.09 19.13 -26.86
CA GLN A 378 9.18 19.15 -28.00
C GLN A 378 8.61 17.76 -28.35
N GLN A 379 9.31 16.69 -28.00
CA GLN A 379 8.91 15.33 -28.33
C GLN A 379 7.79 14.87 -27.40
N LEU A 380 7.82 15.28 -26.13
CA LEU A 380 6.68 15.12 -25.23
C LEU A 380 5.47 15.91 -25.72
N TYR A 381 5.66 17.16 -26.16
CA TYR A 381 4.58 17.95 -26.74
C TYR A 381 3.92 17.22 -27.92
N ARG A 382 4.73 16.77 -28.89
CA ARG A 382 4.23 16.01 -30.06
C ARG A 382 3.56 14.70 -29.66
N ALA A 383 4.07 13.98 -28.66
CA ALA A 383 3.48 12.73 -28.20
C ALA A 383 2.08 12.93 -27.58
N VAL A 384 1.91 13.99 -26.78
CA VAL A 384 0.60 14.35 -26.22
C VAL A 384 -0.33 14.86 -27.32
N TRP A 385 0.19 15.60 -28.30
CA TRP A 385 -0.57 16.04 -29.47
C TRP A 385 -1.08 14.85 -30.29
N GLN A 386 -0.29 13.78 -30.44
CA GLN A 386 -0.77 12.57 -31.12
C GLN A 386 -1.92 11.89 -30.38
N TYR A 387 -1.94 11.99 -29.04
CA TYR A 387 -3.02 11.48 -28.21
C TYR A 387 -4.34 12.20 -28.52
N ASN A 388 -4.30 13.53 -28.67
CA ASN A 388 -5.41 14.37 -29.09
C ASN A 388 -4.85 15.58 -29.85
N HIS A 389 -5.20 15.70 -31.14
CA HIS A 389 -4.65 16.65 -32.12
C HIS A 389 -5.11 18.11 -31.89
N ALA A 390 -4.90 18.61 -30.67
CA ALA A 390 -5.30 19.94 -30.26
C ALA A 390 -4.27 20.57 -29.31
N ASP A 391 -3.73 21.73 -29.69
CA ASP A 391 -2.70 22.41 -28.88
C ASP A 391 -3.21 22.80 -27.49
N TRP A 392 -4.49 23.18 -27.38
CA TRP A 392 -5.13 23.48 -26.10
C TRP A 392 -5.14 22.26 -25.17
N TYR A 393 -5.30 21.05 -25.71
CA TYR A 393 -5.27 19.81 -24.95
C TYR A 393 -3.87 19.55 -24.43
N VAL A 394 -2.85 19.70 -25.29
CA VAL A 394 -1.45 19.52 -24.91
C VAL A 394 -1.08 20.47 -23.77
N GLN A 395 -1.42 21.75 -23.90
CA GLN A 395 -1.17 22.75 -22.86
C GLN A 395 -1.87 22.40 -21.55
N LYS A 396 -3.16 21.98 -21.62
CA LYS A 396 -3.93 21.55 -20.45
C LYS A 396 -3.26 20.38 -19.74
N VAL A 397 -2.88 19.34 -20.47
CA VAL A 397 -2.20 18.16 -19.93
C VAL A 397 -0.86 18.52 -19.30
N LEU A 398 -0.01 19.30 -19.99
CA LEU A 398 1.32 19.65 -19.48
C LEU A 398 1.25 20.58 -18.26
N ASN A 399 0.30 21.50 -18.21
CA ASN A 399 0.09 22.35 -17.03
C ASN A 399 -0.43 21.54 -15.83
N LEU A 400 -1.35 20.60 -16.09
CA LEU A 400 -1.86 19.72 -15.05
C LEU A 400 -0.78 18.75 -14.56
N ALA A 401 0.10 18.26 -15.44
CA ALA A 401 1.24 17.45 -15.08
C ALA A 401 2.23 18.21 -14.18
N LYS A 402 2.47 19.52 -14.44
CA LYS A 402 3.24 20.39 -13.54
C LYS A 402 2.56 20.56 -12.17
N ALA A 403 1.24 20.71 -12.15
CA ALA A 403 0.50 20.80 -10.89
C ALA A 403 0.57 19.50 -10.07
N TYR A 404 0.51 18.34 -10.74
CA TYR A 404 0.76 17.04 -10.12
C TYR A 404 2.17 16.95 -9.55
N GLN A 405 3.18 17.39 -10.31
CA GLN A 405 4.57 17.41 -9.85
C GLN A 405 4.70 18.25 -8.56
N ALA A 406 4.20 19.48 -8.56
CA ALA A 406 4.28 20.38 -7.41
C ALA A 406 3.51 19.90 -6.17
N ARG A 407 2.49 19.03 -6.35
CA ARG A 407 1.67 18.52 -5.24
C ARG A 407 2.25 17.23 -4.61
N PHE A 408 3.01 16.46 -5.37
CA PHE A 408 3.45 15.10 -4.99
C PHE A 408 4.97 14.93 -4.91
N ASP A 409 5.74 15.98 -5.23
CA ASP A 409 7.09 16.21 -4.72
C ASP A 409 7.04 16.82 -3.32
#